data_AF-A0A380A3N4-F1
#
_entry.id   AF-A0A380A3N4-F1
#
_cell.length_a   1.000
_cell.length_b   1.000
_cell.length_c   1.000
_cell.angle_alpha   90.00
_cell.angle_beta   90.00
_cell.angle_gamma   90.00
#
_symmetry.space_group_name_H-M   'P 1'
#
loop_
_entity.id
_entity.type
_entity.pdbx_description
1 polymer ?
#
loop_
_entity_poly.entity_id
_entity_poly.type
_entity_poly.pdbx_seq_one_letter_code
_entity_poly.pdbx_strand_id
1 'polypeptide(L)'
;MYYSLAIGHHVGVIDCLNVAFRCPLTEYEDWLALVEEEQARRKMLGVMTFGEIVIDASHTALLTRAFAPLADDATSVWQARSIQFIHLLDEIVLEPAIYLMARKIA
;
A
#
# COMPACT_ATOMS: atom_id res chain seq x y z
N MET A 1 -2.98 3.83 -13.99
CA MET A 1 -1.97 3.51 -12.95
C MET A 1 -2.32 2.15 -12.32
N TYR A 2 -1.33 1.32 -12.00
CA TYR A 2 -1.53 -0.08 -11.56
C TYR A 2 -0.63 -0.34 -10.35
N TYR A 3 -1.18 -0.76 -9.21
CA TYR A 3 -0.36 -1.24 -8.09
C TYR A 3 -0.30 -2.77 -8.16
N SER A 4 0.83 -3.32 -8.59
CA SER A 4 1.02 -4.77 -8.62
C SER A 4 1.52 -5.26 -7.26
N LEU A 5 0.63 -5.82 -6.44
CA LEU A 5 1.03 -6.50 -5.21
C LEU A 5 2.04 -7.60 -5.54
N ALA A 6 3.14 -7.65 -4.80
CA ALA A 6 4.28 -8.48 -5.12
C ALA A 6 4.56 -9.45 -3.98
N ILE A 7 3.79 -10.53 -3.90
CA ILE A 7 4.00 -11.56 -2.88
C ILE A 7 5.24 -12.36 -3.30
N GLY A 8 6.43 -11.89 -2.96
CA GLY A 8 7.67 -12.65 -3.09
C GLY A 8 7.95 -13.43 -1.82
N HIS A 9 8.49 -14.65 -1.92
CA HIS A 9 8.97 -15.43 -0.78
C HIS A 9 10.48 -15.60 -0.97
N HIS A 10 11.28 -15.09 -0.03
CA HIS A 10 12.73 -14.92 -0.17
C HIS A 10 13.53 -16.25 -0.10
N VAL A 11 13.27 -17.25 -0.95
CA VAL A 11 14.21 -18.38 -1.24
C VAL A 11 13.91 -18.99 -2.63
N GLY A 12 14.53 -18.48 -3.70
CA GLY A 12 14.64 -19.20 -4.99
C GLY A 12 13.35 -19.56 -5.73
N VAL A 13 12.23 -18.87 -5.47
CA VAL A 13 10.92 -19.10 -6.11
C VAL A 13 10.53 -17.86 -6.92
N ILE A 14 9.91 -18.09 -8.06
CA ILE A 14 9.32 -17.09 -8.96
C ILE A 14 8.45 -16.11 -8.13
N ASP A 15 8.74 -14.82 -8.20
CA ASP A 15 7.87 -13.77 -7.64
C ASP A 15 6.55 -13.76 -8.42
N CYS A 16 5.52 -14.40 -7.86
CA CYS A 16 4.18 -14.40 -8.41
C CYS A 16 3.50 -13.06 -8.09
N LEU A 17 3.80 -12.03 -8.87
CA LEU A 17 3.17 -10.72 -8.74
C LEU A 17 1.68 -10.81 -9.09
N ASN A 18 0.80 -10.58 -8.13
CA ASN A 18 -0.65 -10.52 -8.34
C ASN A 18 -1.17 -9.10 -8.14
N VAL A 19 -2.06 -8.61 -9.00
CA VAL A 19 -2.60 -7.25 -8.81
C VAL A 19 -3.66 -7.28 -7.72
N ALA A 20 -3.33 -6.78 -6.52
CA ALA A 20 -4.30 -6.72 -5.41
C ALA A 20 -4.94 -5.35 -5.23
N PHE A 21 -4.38 -4.29 -5.82
CA PHE A 21 -4.90 -2.94 -5.68
C PHE A 21 -4.72 -2.12 -6.97
N ARG A 22 -5.75 -1.38 -7.39
CA ARG A 22 -5.65 -0.54 -8.60
C ARG A 22 -6.55 0.67 -8.50
N CYS A 23 -5.99 1.84 -8.76
CA CYS A 23 -6.74 3.09 -8.86
C CYS A 23 -6.10 4.05 -9.89
N PRO A 24 -6.86 5.04 -10.38
CA PRO A 24 -6.31 6.21 -11.06
C PRO A 24 -5.31 6.95 -10.19
N LEU A 25 -4.35 7.63 -10.85
CA LEU A 25 -3.32 8.39 -10.16
C LEU A 25 -3.91 9.51 -9.28
N THR A 26 -4.88 10.25 -9.82
CA THR A 26 -5.53 11.35 -9.11
C THR A 26 -6.19 10.86 -7.83
N GLU A 27 -6.89 9.72 -7.87
CA GLU A 27 -7.50 9.13 -6.68
C GLU A 27 -6.47 8.62 -5.67
N TYR A 28 -5.27 8.23 -6.11
CA TYR A 28 -4.19 7.89 -5.19
C TYR A 28 -3.68 9.13 -4.47
N GLU A 29 -3.44 10.22 -5.21
CA GLU A 29 -2.99 11.50 -4.64
C GLU A 29 -4.03 12.07 -3.67
N ASP A 30 -5.31 12.05 -4.03
CA ASP A 30 -6.42 12.50 -3.18
C ASP A 30 -6.52 11.66 -1.90
N TRP A 31 -6.34 10.34 -2.01
CA TRP A 31 -6.34 9.44 -0.87
C TRP A 31 -5.14 9.70 0.06
N LEU A 32 -3.94 9.90 -0.49
CA LEU A 32 -2.74 10.21 0.29
C LEU A 32 -2.79 11.59 0.96
N ALA A 33 -3.49 12.55 0.38
CA ALA A 33 -3.64 13.89 0.94
C ALA A 33 -4.36 13.88 2.31
N LEU A 34 -5.16 12.84 2.58
CA LEU A 34 -5.87 12.66 3.85
C LEU A 34 -5.02 11.99 4.94
N VAL A 35 -3.84 11.47 4.60
CA VAL A 35 -2.95 10.82 5.58
C VAL A 35 -2.17 11.90 6.33
N GLU A 36 -2.47 12.11 7.61
CA GLU A 36 -1.81 13.13 8.43
C GLU A 36 -0.36 12.77 8.76
N GLU A 37 -0.08 11.48 8.98
CA GLU A 37 1.24 10.96 9.35
C GLU A 37 2.27 11.19 8.22
N GLU A 38 3.18 12.13 8.44
CA GLU A 38 4.09 12.61 7.41
C GLU A 38 5.03 11.51 6.89
N GLN A 39 5.51 10.63 7.77
CA GLN A 39 6.40 9.55 7.36
C GLN A 39 5.70 8.53 6.47
N ALA A 40 4.47 8.16 6.81
CA ALA A 40 3.63 7.28 6.00
C ALA A 40 3.32 7.92 4.64
N ARG A 41 2.90 9.19 4.65
CA ARG A 41 2.62 9.95 3.42
C ARG A 41 3.85 10.05 2.53
N ARG A 42 5.03 10.36 3.09
CA ARG A 42 6.31 10.41 2.35
C ARG A 42 6.67 9.06 1.74
N LYS A 43 6.50 7.96 2.47
CA LYS A 43 6.74 6.61 1.95
C LYS A 43 5.87 6.35 0.72
N MET A 44 4.56 6.58 0.84
CA MET A 44 3.59 6.34 -0.22
C MET A 44 3.78 7.27 -1.43
N LEU A 45 4.14 8.54 -1.19
CA LEU A 45 4.51 9.48 -2.26
C LEU A 45 5.75 9.03 -3.05
N GLY A 46 6.58 8.15 -2.49
CA GLY A 46 7.72 7.57 -3.21
C GLY A 46 7.33 6.90 -4.54
N VAL A 47 6.09 6.39 -4.68
CA VAL A 47 5.58 5.88 -5.98
C VAL A 47 5.66 6.94 -7.07
N MET A 48 5.37 8.20 -6.72
CA MET A 48 5.41 9.33 -7.65
C MET A 48 6.82 9.80 -7.93
N THR A 49 7.69 9.74 -6.92
CA THR A 49 9.08 10.17 -7.01
C THR A 49 9.94 9.18 -7.79
N PHE A 50 9.76 7.89 -7.56
CA PHE A 50 10.66 6.84 -8.06
C PHE A 50 10.02 5.94 -9.11
N GLY A 51 8.72 6.06 -9.36
CA GLY A 51 7.97 5.17 -10.23
C GLY A 51 7.56 3.86 -9.56
N GLU A 52 8.28 3.41 -8.54
CA GLU A 52 7.91 2.26 -7.71
C GLU A 52 8.51 2.32 -6.30
N ILE A 53 7.88 1.64 -5.35
CA ILE A 53 8.39 1.42 -3.98
C ILE A 53 8.06 0.00 -3.52
N VAL A 54 8.89 -0.52 -2.62
CA VAL A 54 8.62 -1.74 -1.85
C VAL A 54 8.00 -1.38 -0.50
N ILE A 55 6.97 -2.11 -0.08
CA ILE A 55 6.39 -2.09 1.26
C ILE A 55 6.54 -3.49 1.84
N ASP A 56 7.44 -3.66 2.79
CA ASP A 56 7.70 -4.92 3.50
C ASP A 56 7.27 -4.85 4.97
N ALA A 57 7.55 -5.90 5.74
CA ALA A 57 7.21 -6.01 7.15
C ALA A 57 7.64 -4.80 7.99
N SER A 58 8.74 -4.13 7.66
CA SER A 58 9.24 -2.96 8.40
C SER A 58 8.32 -1.73 8.30
N HIS A 59 7.43 -1.70 7.32
CA HIS A 59 6.53 -0.57 7.05
C HIS A 59 5.11 -0.79 7.60
N THR A 60 4.73 -2.04 7.87
CA THR A 60 3.34 -2.44 8.20
C THR A 60 2.76 -1.68 9.38
N ALA A 61 3.51 -1.56 10.49
CA ALA A 61 3.03 -0.87 11.70
C ALA A 61 2.80 0.64 11.46
N LEU A 62 3.72 1.31 10.76
CA LEU A 62 3.61 2.73 10.44
C LEU A 62 2.39 2.98 9.54
N LEU A 63 2.26 2.19 8.48
CA LEU A 63 1.22 2.37 7.48
C LEU A 63 -0.16 2.00 8.04
N THR A 64 -0.29 0.89 8.78
CA THR A 64 -1.56 0.48 9.41
C THR A 64 -2.09 1.60 10.31
N ARG A 65 -1.23 2.15 11.17
CA ARG A 65 -1.61 3.27 12.06
C ARG A 65 -2.03 4.51 11.26
N ALA A 66 -1.31 4.83 10.20
CA ALA A 66 -1.57 6.02 9.38
C ALA A 66 -2.89 5.93 8.60
N PHE A 67 -3.31 4.73 8.20
CA PHE A 67 -4.54 4.53 7.42
C PHE A 67 -5.75 4.10 8.25
N ALA A 68 -5.58 3.70 9.52
CA ALA A 68 -6.68 3.30 10.40
C ALA A 68 -7.79 4.37 10.51
N PRO A 69 -7.51 5.68 10.68
CA PRO A 69 -8.58 6.69 10.74
C PRO A 69 -9.43 6.76 9.48
N LEU A 70 -8.82 6.54 8.31
CA LEU A 70 -9.53 6.54 7.02
C LEU A 70 -10.35 5.26 6.83
N ALA A 71 -9.96 4.15 7.46
CA ALA A 71 -10.73 2.89 7.47
C ALA A 71 -11.91 2.93 8.45
N ASP A 72 -11.78 3.68 9.55
CA ASP A 72 -12.81 3.85 10.57
C ASP A 72 -13.89 4.87 10.15
N ASP A 73 -13.58 5.79 9.22
CA ASP A 73 -14.54 6.77 8.70
C ASP A 73 -15.52 6.16 7.70
N ALA A 74 -16.66 5.69 8.19
CA ALA A 74 -17.75 5.10 7.40
C ALA A 74 -18.42 6.06 6.40
N THR A 75 -18.18 7.36 6.51
CA THR A 75 -18.74 8.35 5.58
C THR A 75 -17.79 8.69 4.43
N SER A 76 -16.52 8.28 4.57
CA SER A 76 -15.48 8.53 3.57
C SER A 76 -15.62 7.60 2.37
N VAL A 77 -15.52 8.17 1.17
CA VAL A 77 -15.38 7.40 -0.09
C VAL A 77 -14.11 6.54 -0.12
N TRP A 78 -13.16 6.80 0.79
CA TRP A 78 -11.90 6.08 0.90
C TRP A 78 -11.93 4.93 1.89
N GLN A 79 -13.03 4.72 2.61
CA GLN A 79 -13.11 3.72 3.67
C GLN A 79 -12.75 2.31 3.19
N ALA A 80 -13.48 1.82 2.18
CA ALA A 80 -13.29 0.48 1.64
C ALA A 80 -11.87 0.28 1.10
N ARG A 81 -11.28 1.33 0.52
CA ARG A 81 -9.89 1.33 0.03
C ARG A 81 -8.89 1.22 1.18
N SER A 82 -9.07 1.99 2.25
CA SER A 82 -8.19 1.97 3.42
C SER A 82 -8.28 0.61 4.15
N ILE A 83 -9.47 0.04 4.27
CA ILE A 83 -9.67 -1.32 4.80
C ILE A 83 -8.93 -2.35 3.94
N GLN A 84 -9.09 -2.31 2.62
CA GLN A 84 -8.39 -3.23 1.72
C GLN A 84 -6.87 -3.09 1.84
N PHE A 85 -6.35 -1.86 1.92
CA PHE A 85 -4.92 -1.64 2.09
C PHE A 85 -4.40 -2.18 3.42
N ILE A 86 -5.12 -1.97 4.53
CA ILE A 86 -4.76 -2.52 5.84
C ILE A 86 -4.75 -4.05 5.81
N HIS A 87 -5.72 -4.70 5.17
CA HIS A 87 -5.69 -6.16 5.03
C HIS A 87 -4.44 -6.66 4.29
N LEU A 88 -3.97 -5.94 3.28
CA LEU A 88 -2.72 -6.28 2.58
C LEU A 88 -1.48 -6.13 3.48
N LEU A 89 -1.50 -5.17 4.41
CA LEU A 89 -0.45 -5.04 5.42
C LEU A 89 -0.53 -6.17 6.45
N ASP A 90 -1.74 -6.58 6.85
CA ASP A 90 -1.95 -7.71 7.76
C ASP A 90 -1.46 -9.04 7.14
N GLU A 91 -1.64 -9.24 5.83
CA GLU A 91 -1.05 -10.38 5.12
C GLU A 91 0.48 -10.40 5.27
N ILE A 92 1.15 -9.23 5.19
CA ILE A 92 2.60 -9.12 5.42
C ILE A 92 2.96 -9.40 6.89
N VAL A 93 2.12 -8.97 7.84
CA VAL A 93 2.33 -9.29 9.26
C VAL A 93 2.23 -10.80 9.50
N LEU A 94 1.26 -11.47 8.86
CA LEU A 94 1.06 -12.92 8.97
C LEU A 94 2.17 -13.72 8.29
N GLU A 95 2.65 -13.26 7.14
CA GLU A 95 3.74 -13.88 6.40
C GLU A 95 4.83 -12.84 6.07
N PRO A 96 5.77 -12.56 7.00
CA PRO A 96 6.77 -11.49 6.86
C PRO A 96 7.73 -11.63 5.68
N ALA A 97 7.76 -12.81 5.03
CA ALA A 97 8.53 -13.03 3.82
C ALA A 97 7.96 -12.29 2.61
N ILE A 98 6.66 -11.92 2.63
CA ILE A 98 5.98 -11.24 1.52
C ILE A 98 6.14 -9.73 1.59
N TYR A 99 5.94 -9.07 0.46
CA TYR A 99 5.98 -7.61 0.36
C TYR A 99 4.93 -7.09 -0.63
N LEU A 100 4.77 -5.78 -0.73
CA LEU A 100 3.98 -5.12 -1.77
C LEU A 100 4.91 -4.31 -2.65
N MET A 101 4.69 -4.35 -3.97
CA MET A 101 5.34 -3.45 -4.91
C MET A 101 4.33 -2.43 -5.42
N ALA A 102 4.37 -1.22 -4.89
CA ALA A 102 3.54 -0.15 -5.40
C ALA A 102 4.23 0.49 -6.60
N ARG A 103 3.58 0.52 -7.77
CA ARG A 103 4.17 1.02 -9.02
C ARG A 103 3.26 1.99 -9.75
N LYS A 104 3.84 2.97 -10.42
CA LYS A 104 3.19 3.81 -11.42
C LYS A 104 3.31 3.11 -12.78
N ILE A 105 2.18 2.77 -13.37
CA ILE A 105 2.14 2.21 -14.73
C ILE A 105 1.45 3.24 -15.64
N ALA A 106 2.13 3.50 -16.77
CA ALA A 106 1.74 4.42 -17.83
C ALA A 106 0.44 4.00 -18.53
#